data_AF-A0A924LZK7-F1
#
_entry.id   AF-A0A924LZK7-F1
#
_cell.length_a   1.000
_cell.length_b   1.000
_cell.length_c   1.000
_cell.angle_alpha   90.00
_cell.angle_beta   90.00
_cell.angle_gamma   90.00
#
_symmetry.space_group_name_H-M   'P 1'
#
loop_
_entity.id
_entity.type
_entity.pdbx_description
1 polymer ?
#
loop_
_entity_poly.entity_id
_entity_poly.type
_entity_poly.pdbx_seq_one_letter_code
_entity_poly.pdbx_strand_id
1 'polypeptide(L)'
;MPAVSTSTAESPQPPLPPGRGTHEARGGASSLRIAARLVATLVVTGIFGAALDQLHVQSGTLSYAQPGPGIDGQPWWVGPQFGIAITGLLLAAAFLTVGPRAGTKRTRARTLAFDTAWFIGVYVASALAHHHAYLAAGLFAGVVIARLTRMQSSAELRLSASAIVFISIFAIGGVGYEQLLTSAGAFSYTSPTLGNVPIWLPMLYFTGAITAIDSAAGFRRWLVSAPAPALIGEAPTSRR
;
A
#
# COMPACT_ATOMS: atom_id res chain seq x y z
N MET A 1 26.33 -42.73 57.60
CA MET A 1 27.50 -42.29 56.82
C MET A 1 27.07 -41.11 55.96
N PRO A 2 27.66 -39.91 56.13
CA PRO A 2 27.30 -38.74 55.33
C PRO A 2 28.04 -38.75 53.99
N ALA A 3 27.31 -38.47 52.91
CA ALA A 3 27.86 -38.34 51.56
C ALA A 3 28.63 -37.02 51.45
N VAL A 4 29.90 -37.12 51.06
CA VAL A 4 30.81 -36.00 50.80
C VAL A 4 30.46 -35.41 49.43
N SER A 5 29.91 -34.20 49.40
CA SER A 5 29.69 -33.43 48.17
C SER A 5 31.03 -32.89 47.67
N THR A 6 31.50 -33.41 46.54
CA THR A 6 32.66 -32.91 45.82
C THR A 6 32.31 -31.62 45.07
N SER A 7 32.79 -30.50 45.61
CA SER A 7 32.81 -29.20 44.95
C SER A 7 33.66 -29.28 43.69
N THR A 8 33.02 -29.16 42.53
CA THR A 8 33.68 -29.10 41.22
C THR A 8 34.16 -27.68 40.98
N ALA A 9 35.48 -27.50 40.93
CA ALA A 9 36.12 -26.22 40.65
C ALA A 9 35.73 -25.72 39.25
N GLU A 10 35.09 -24.55 39.22
CA GLU A 10 34.67 -23.85 38.01
C GLU A 10 35.91 -23.38 37.23
N SER A 11 36.09 -23.85 36.00
CA SER A 11 37.19 -23.41 35.14
C SER A 11 37.00 -21.95 34.73
N PRO A 12 38.05 -21.10 34.79
CA PRO A 12 37.95 -19.69 34.45
C PRO A 12 37.53 -19.53 32.97
N GLN A 13 36.41 -18.84 32.76
CA GLN A 13 35.95 -18.50 31.41
C GLN A 13 37.02 -17.63 30.71
N PRO A 14 37.38 -17.95 29.46
CA PRO A 14 38.28 -17.10 28.69
C PRO A 14 37.65 -15.72 28.45
N PRO A 15 38.47 -14.64 28.43
CA PRO A 15 37.97 -13.30 28.20
C PRO A 15 37.26 -13.22 26.85
N LEU A 16 36.02 -12.71 26.86
CA LEU A 16 35.25 -12.48 25.66
C LEU A 16 36.02 -11.55 24.71
N PRO A 17 36.10 -11.88 23.40
CA PRO A 17 36.77 -11.01 22.44
C PRO A 17 36.12 -9.62 22.43
N PRO A 18 36.87 -8.55 22.18
CA PRO A 18 36.35 -7.18 22.13
C PRO A 18 35.33 -7.03 20.99
N GLY A 19 34.08 -7.35 21.27
CA GLY A 19 32.96 -7.26 20.35
C GLY A 19 32.27 -5.91 20.49
N ARG A 20 32.64 -4.91 19.69
CA ARG A 20 31.87 -3.64 19.65
C ARG A 20 31.90 -2.82 18.36
N GLY A 21 32.54 -3.27 17.28
CA GLY A 21 32.65 -2.47 16.04
C GLY A 21 31.61 -2.73 14.94
N THR A 22 30.81 -3.81 15.00
CA THR A 22 30.06 -4.29 13.82
C THR A 22 28.56 -3.97 13.81
N HIS A 23 28.02 -3.40 14.89
CA HIS A 23 26.58 -3.11 14.99
C HIS A 23 26.16 -1.81 14.31
N GLU A 24 26.99 -0.77 14.33
CA GLU A 24 26.65 0.54 13.72
C GLU A 24 26.63 0.47 12.18
N ALA A 25 27.60 -0.22 11.57
CA ALA A 25 27.69 -0.35 10.11
C ALA A 25 26.48 -1.10 9.50
N ARG A 26 25.85 -2.02 10.25
CA ARG A 26 24.67 -2.77 9.78
C ARG A 26 23.38 -1.93 9.79
N GLY A 27 23.29 -0.91 10.64
CA GLY A 27 22.13 -0.03 10.75
C GLY A 27 22.00 0.95 9.58
N GLY A 28 23.11 1.53 9.11
CA GLY A 28 23.08 2.50 8.01
C GLY A 28 22.58 1.90 6.69
N ALA A 29 23.06 0.70 6.34
CA ALA A 29 22.70 0.03 5.10
C ALA A 29 21.22 -0.42 5.04
N SER A 30 20.58 -0.72 6.18
CA SER A 30 19.17 -1.09 6.20
C SER A 30 18.26 0.11 5.97
N SER A 31 18.56 1.24 6.63
CA SER A 31 17.79 2.49 6.51
C SER A 31 17.82 3.05 5.09
N LEU A 32 18.98 3.07 4.44
CA LEU A 32 19.10 3.55 3.05
C LEU A 32 18.26 2.73 2.07
N ARG A 33 18.19 1.40 2.27
CA ARG A 33 17.38 0.51 1.42
C ARG A 33 15.88 0.73 1.60
N ILE A 34 15.43 0.90 2.84
CA ILE A 34 14.02 1.21 3.12
C ILE A 34 13.67 2.54 2.46
N ALA A 35 14.51 3.57 2.61
CA ALA A 35 14.31 4.86 1.97
C ALA A 35 14.22 4.73 0.43
N ALA A 36 15.16 4.02 -0.21
CA ALA A 36 15.14 3.80 -1.65
C ALA A 36 13.86 3.07 -2.12
N ARG A 37 13.39 2.06 -1.38
CA ARG A 37 12.14 1.36 -1.66
C ARG A 37 10.92 2.26 -1.51
N LEU A 38 10.89 3.13 -0.50
CA LEU A 38 9.81 4.10 -0.33
C LEU A 38 9.79 5.12 -1.46
N VAL A 39 10.94 5.66 -1.85
CA VAL A 39 11.05 6.56 -3.01
C VAL A 39 10.58 5.87 -4.28
N ALA A 40 11.02 4.64 -4.54
CA ALA A 40 10.56 3.86 -5.69
C ALA A 40 9.04 3.63 -5.65
N THR A 41 8.47 3.32 -4.47
CA THR A 41 7.02 3.16 -4.30
C THR A 41 6.28 4.45 -4.60
N LEU A 42 6.75 5.59 -4.06
CA LEU A 42 6.18 6.91 -4.29
C LEU A 42 6.18 7.26 -5.78
N VAL A 43 7.29 7.06 -6.48
CA VAL A 43 7.40 7.34 -7.91
C VAL A 43 6.46 6.44 -8.72
N VAL A 44 6.52 5.13 -8.51
CA VAL A 44 5.69 4.17 -9.28
C VAL A 44 4.21 4.41 -9.04
N THR A 45 3.80 4.59 -7.79
CA THR A 45 2.38 4.81 -7.45
C THR A 45 1.92 6.20 -7.88
N GLY A 46 2.79 7.21 -7.89
CA GLY A 46 2.48 8.53 -8.42
C GLY A 46 2.24 8.52 -9.92
N ILE A 47 3.10 7.85 -10.69
CA ILE A 47 2.90 7.65 -12.14
C ILE A 47 1.62 6.87 -12.40
N PHE A 48 1.40 5.78 -11.68
CA PHE A 48 0.21 4.94 -11.83
C PHE A 48 -1.08 5.70 -11.51
N GLY A 49 -1.12 6.45 -10.41
CA GLY A 49 -2.29 7.24 -10.02
C GLY A 49 -2.58 8.38 -11.00
N ALA A 50 -1.53 9.10 -11.45
CA ALA A 50 -1.66 10.13 -12.47
C ALA A 50 -2.22 9.57 -13.79
N ALA A 51 -1.73 8.40 -14.23
CA ALA A 51 -2.23 7.73 -15.43
C ALA A 51 -3.70 7.31 -15.31
N LEU A 52 -4.14 6.85 -14.12
CA LEU A 52 -5.55 6.57 -13.87
C LEU A 52 -6.39 7.84 -13.91
N ASP A 53 -5.95 8.90 -13.24
CA ASP A 53 -6.65 10.18 -13.21
C ASP A 53 -6.74 10.84 -14.59
N GLN A 54 -5.76 10.58 -15.47
CA GLN A 54 -5.82 11.00 -16.86
C GLN A 54 -7.03 10.40 -17.59
N LEU A 55 -7.51 9.21 -17.19
CA LEU A 55 -8.76 8.67 -17.74
C LEU A 55 -9.95 9.56 -17.40
N HIS A 56 -10.00 10.13 -16.19
CA HIS A 56 -11.08 11.05 -15.78
C HIS A 56 -10.99 12.39 -16.50
N VAL A 57 -9.78 12.88 -16.76
CA VAL A 57 -9.56 14.08 -17.59
C VAL A 57 -10.05 13.83 -19.02
N GLN A 58 -9.60 12.75 -19.64
CA GLN A 58 -9.91 12.43 -21.03
C GLN A 58 -11.37 12.01 -21.25
N SER A 59 -12.02 11.41 -20.26
CA SER A 59 -13.45 11.10 -20.33
C SER A 59 -14.35 12.31 -20.04
N GLY A 60 -13.78 13.44 -19.61
CA GLY A 60 -14.54 14.59 -19.15
C GLY A 60 -15.24 14.36 -17.80
N THR A 61 -14.81 13.37 -17.02
CA THR A 61 -15.30 13.16 -15.65
C THR A 61 -14.93 14.32 -14.74
N LEU A 62 -13.72 14.86 -14.90
CA LEU A 62 -13.24 16.04 -14.20
C LEU A 62 -12.40 16.93 -15.11
N SER A 63 -12.23 18.19 -14.70
CA SER A 63 -11.34 19.15 -15.35
C SER A 63 -10.56 19.95 -14.32
N TYR A 64 -9.27 20.18 -14.57
CA TYR A 64 -8.43 21.02 -13.74
C TYR A 64 -8.58 22.51 -14.12
N ALA A 65 -8.59 23.40 -13.13
CA ALA A 65 -8.82 24.83 -13.37
C ALA A 65 -7.61 25.55 -13.97
N GLN A 66 -6.39 25.07 -13.68
CA GLN A 66 -5.16 25.64 -14.22
C GLN A 66 -4.38 24.58 -15.01
N PRO A 67 -4.30 24.69 -16.35
CA PRO A 67 -3.34 23.94 -17.14
C PRO A 67 -1.95 24.55 -16.91
N GLY A 68 -1.41 24.37 -15.71
CA GLY A 68 0.01 24.66 -15.44
C GLY A 68 0.92 23.75 -16.27
N PRO A 69 2.25 23.77 -16.05
CA PRO A 69 3.14 22.77 -16.64
C PRO A 69 2.61 21.39 -16.21
N GLY A 70 2.18 20.61 -17.19
CA GLY A 70 1.34 19.44 -16.97
C GLY A 70 1.27 18.60 -18.24
N ILE A 71 0.67 17.43 -18.15
CA ILE A 71 0.53 16.50 -19.27
C ILE A 71 -0.95 16.45 -19.63
N ASP A 72 -1.30 16.88 -20.84
CA ASP A 72 -2.63 16.70 -21.43
C ASP A 72 -3.80 17.13 -20.51
N GLY A 73 -3.68 18.31 -19.89
CA GLY A 73 -4.72 18.88 -19.03
C GLY A 73 -4.62 18.51 -17.54
N GLN A 74 -3.67 17.65 -17.15
CA GLN A 74 -3.39 17.30 -15.76
C GLN A 74 -2.19 18.08 -15.21
N PRO A 75 -2.32 18.78 -14.06
CA PRO A 75 -1.21 19.50 -13.42
C PRO A 75 -0.07 18.58 -12.95
N TRP A 76 1.19 19.07 -12.98
CA TRP A 76 2.36 18.29 -12.54
C TRP A 76 2.29 17.76 -11.10
N TRP A 77 1.55 18.41 -10.22
CA TRP A 77 1.45 18.03 -8.79
C TRP A 77 0.56 16.81 -8.55
N VAL A 78 -0.25 16.40 -9.53
CA VAL A 78 -1.17 15.26 -9.41
C VAL A 78 -0.40 13.96 -9.19
N GLY A 79 0.68 13.73 -9.94
CA GLY A 79 1.55 12.56 -9.76
C GLY A 79 2.16 12.47 -8.35
N PRO A 80 2.87 13.50 -7.86
CA PRO A 80 3.35 13.57 -6.48
C PRO A 80 2.25 13.33 -5.44
N GLN A 81 1.06 13.93 -5.62
CA GLN A 81 -0.08 13.74 -4.72
C GLN A 81 -0.50 12.27 -4.64
N PHE A 82 -0.70 11.60 -5.79
CA PHE A 82 -1.03 10.17 -5.81
C PHE A 82 0.08 9.31 -5.22
N GLY A 83 1.35 9.65 -5.48
CA GLY A 83 2.50 8.94 -4.95
C GLY A 83 2.51 8.96 -3.41
N ILE A 84 2.29 10.13 -2.82
CA ILE A 84 2.18 10.31 -1.38
C ILE A 84 0.96 9.58 -0.83
N ALA A 85 -0.22 9.77 -1.44
CA ALA A 85 -1.47 9.20 -0.95
C ALA A 85 -1.46 7.66 -0.97
N ILE A 86 -1.07 7.05 -2.09
CA ILE A 86 -1.05 5.59 -2.25
C ILE A 86 0.07 4.97 -1.39
N THR A 87 1.27 5.59 -1.34
CA THR A 87 2.34 5.08 -0.48
C THR A 87 1.98 5.19 0.99
N GLY A 88 1.37 6.30 1.41
CA GLY A 88 0.85 6.48 2.76
C GLY A 88 -0.23 5.46 3.10
N LEU A 89 -1.17 5.21 2.19
CA LEU A 89 -2.20 4.17 2.33
C LEU A 89 -1.57 2.78 2.49
N LEU A 90 -0.60 2.40 1.66
CA LEU A 90 0.06 1.10 1.73
C LEU A 90 0.85 0.93 3.03
N LEU A 91 1.53 1.98 3.51
CA LEU A 91 2.21 1.98 4.80
C LEU A 91 1.21 1.82 5.94
N ALA A 92 0.15 2.62 5.96
CA ALA A 92 -0.86 2.57 6.98
C ALA A 92 -1.55 1.19 7.01
N ALA A 93 -1.87 0.60 5.86
CA ALA A 93 -2.38 -0.77 5.79
C ALA A 93 -1.35 -1.79 6.34
N ALA A 94 -0.08 -1.70 5.89
CA ALA A 94 1.00 -2.58 6.32
C ALA A 94 1.24 -2.60 7.84
N PHE A 95 1.02 -1.48 8.53
CA PHE A 95 1.32 -1.36 9.96
C PHE A 95 0.09 -1.35 10.87
N LEU A 96 -1.09 -0.98 10.38
CA LEU A 96 -2.31 -0.88 11.19
C LEU A 96 -3.26 -2.08 11.05
N THR A 97 -3.19 -2.82 9.94
CA THR A 97 -4.12 -3.94 9.68
C THR A 97 -3.43 -5.31 9.70
N VAL A 98 -2.13 -5.37 9.40
CA VAL A 98 -1.36 -6.63 9.39
C VAL A 98 -0.84 -6.95 10.79
N GLY A 99 -1.46 -7.93 11.44
CA GLY A 99 -1.00 -8.44 12.73
C GLY A 99 0.45 -9.00 12.68
N PRO A 100 1.16 -9.11 13.81
CA PRO A 100 2.57 -9.53 13.85
C PRO A 100 2.86 -10.88 13.19
N ARG A 101 1.86 -11.78 13.18
CA ARG A 101 1.98 -13.15 12.64
C ARG A 101 1.50 -13.31 11.19
N ALA A 102 0.90 -12.28 10.59
CA ALA A 102 0.36 -12.36 9.23
C ALA A 102 1.46 -12.40 8.13
N GLY A 103 2.74 -12.23 8.50
CA GLY A 103 3.87 -12.26 7.58
C GLY A 103 4.26 -13.64 7.05
N THR A 104 3.74 -14.75 7.57
CA THR A 104 4.28 -16.10 7.28
C THR A 104 3.84 -16.69 5.95
N LYS A 105 2.72 -16.24 5.36
CA LYS A 105 2.24 -16.77 4.08
C LYS A 105 2.55 -15.82 2.93
N ARG A 106 3.16 -16.36 1.87
CA ARG A 106 3.48 -15.65 0.64
C ARG A 106 2.19 -15.19 -0.03
N THR A 107 1.96 -13.88 -0.08
CA THR A 107 0.90 -13.31 -0.92
C THR A 107 1.17 -13.77 -2.35
N ARG A 108 0.23 -14.52 -2.93
CA ARG A 108 0.39 -15.01 -4.31
C ARG A 108 0.30 -13.79 -5.23
N ALA A 109 1.27 -13.63 -6.14
CA ALA A 109 1.28 -12.53 -7.11
C ALA A 109 -0.04 -12.46 -7.92
N ARG A 110 -0.66 -13.62 -8.18
CA ARG A 110 -1.98 -13.73 -8.79
C ARG A 110 -3.08 -13.02 -8.00
N THR A 111 -3.09 -13.13 -6.67
CA THR A 111 -4.07 -12.47 -5.81
C THR A 111 -3.91 -10.96 -5.89
N LEU A 112 -2.66 -10.48 -5.75
CA LEU A 112 -2.35 -9.05 -5.89
C LEU A 112 -2.79 -8.51 -7.26
N ALA A 113 -2.41 -9.18 -8.35
CA ALA A 113 -2.79 -8.76 -9.69
C ALA A 113 -4.32 -8.70 -9.87
N PHE A 114 -5.04 -9.66 -9.32
CA PHE A 114 -6.50 -9.70 -9.38
C PHE A 114 -7.14 -8.57 -8.58
N ASP A 115 -6.67 -8.30 -7.36
CA ASP A 115 -7.21 -7.25 -6.50
C ASP A 115 -6.87 -5.85 -7.06
N THR A 116 -5.68 -5.68 -7.65
CA THR A 116 -5.32 -4.48 -8.42
C THR A 116 -6.20 -4.32 -9.66
N ALA A 117 -6.49 -5.40 -10.39
CA ALA A 117 -7.38 -5.36 -11.56
C ALA A 117 -8.80 -4.94 -11.19
N TRP A 118 -9.33 -5.37 -10.03
CA TRP A 118 -10.60 -4.88 -9.51
C TRP A 118 -10.60 -3.37 -9.29
N PHE A 119 -9.55 -2.84 -8.64
CA PHE A 119 -9.43 -1.40 -8.41
C PHE A 119 -9.38 -0.62 -9.73
N ILE A 120 -8.52 -1.05 -10.67
CA ILE A 120 -8.42 -0.43 -12.00
C ILE A 120 -9.77 -0.50 -12.71
N GLY A 121 -10.46 -1.64 -12.67
CA GLY A 121 -11.76 -1.81 -13.31
C GLY A 121 -12.82 -0.85 -12.77
N VAL A 122 -12.89 -0.67 -11.44
CA VAL A 122 -13.80 0.31 -10.81
C VAL A 122 -13.41 1.75 -11.20
N TYR A 123 -12.13 2.05 -11.27
CA TYR A 123 -11.63 3.38 -11.67
C TYR A 123 -11.96 3.70 -13.14
N VAL A 124 -11.72 2.75 -14.05
CA VAL A 124 -12.08 2.89 -15.47
C VAL A 124 -13.60 3.04 -15.61
N ALA A 125 -14.38 2.22 -14.89
CA ALA A 125 -15.83 2.31 -14.91
C ALA A 125 -16.33 3.66 -14.39
N SER A 126 -15.65 4.30 -13.43
CA SER A 126 -16.03 5.62 -12.94
C SER A 126 -15.75 6.73 -13.97
N ALA A 127 -14.73 6.55 -14.81
CA ALA A 127 -14.47 7.41 -15.97
C ALA A 127 -15.63 7.31 -16.98
N LEU A 128 -16.03 6.09 -17.33
CA LEU A 128 -17.03 5.83 -18.38
C LEU A 128 -18.47 6.10 -17.95
N ALA A 129 -18.81 5.86 -16.68
CA ALA A 129 -20.17 5.96 -16.16
C ALA A 129 -20.45 7.27 -15.41
N HIS A 130 -19.61 8.30 -15.56
CA HIS A 130 -19.71 9.52 -14.74
C HIS A 130 -21.03 10.29 -14.92
N HIS A 131 -21.67 10.23 -16.09
CA HIS A 131 -23.01 10.78 -16.33
C HIS A 131 -24.14 9.99 -15.62
N HIS A 132 -23.87 8.77 -15.16
CA HIS A 132 -24.82 7.90 -14.47
C HIS A 132 -24.39 7.66 -13.03
N ALA A 133 -24.14 8.75 -12.28
CA ALA A 133 -23.45 8.71 -10.99
C ALA A 133 -24.09 7.75 -9.96
N TYR A 134 -25.42 7.67 -9.89
CA TYR A 134 -26.13 6.76 -8.99
C TYR A 134 -26.01 5.29 -9.40
N LEU A 135 -26.05 5.00 -10.71
CA LEU A 135 -25.83 3.63 -11.21
C LEU A 135 -24.40 3.19 -10.91
N ALA A 136 -23.42 4.04 -11.18
CA ALA A 136 -22.01 3.79 -10.84
C ALA A 136 -21.85 3.52 -9.33
N ALA A 137 -22.47 4.34 -8.48
CA ALA A 137 -22.42 4.16 -7.03
C ALA A 137 -23.00 2.81 -6.59
N GLY A 138 -24.17 2.42 -7.14
CA GLY A 138 -24.78 1.12 -6.85
C GLY A 138 -23.91 -0.07 -7.29
N LEU A 139 -23.32 0.00 -8.49
CA LEU A 139 -22.42 -1.04 -8.99
C LEU A 139 -21.15 -1.15 -8.14
N PHE A 140 -20.53 -0.03 -7.78
CA PHE A 140 -19.32 -0.03 -6.98
C PHE A 140 -19.58 -0.46 -5.54
N ALA A 141 -20.73 -0.10 -4.97
CA ALA A 141 -21.17 -0.64 -3.69
C ALA A 141 -21.30 -2.18 -3.76
N GLY A 142 -21.87 -2.72 -4.84
CA GLY A 142 -21.90 -4.16 -5.11
C GLY A 142 -20.51 -4.80 -5.13
N VAL A 143 -19.53 -4.16 -5.82
CA VAL A 143 -18.13 -4.62 -5.83
C VAL A 143 -17.52 -4.59 -4.43
N VAL A 144 -17.72 -3.52 -3.66
CA VAL A 144 -17.23 -3.40 -2.28
C VAL A 144 -17.82 -4.51 -1.41
N ILE A 145 -19.13 -4.75 -1.46
CA ILE A 145 -19.80 -5.82 -0.71
C ILE A 145 -19.25 -7.19 -1.11
N ALA A 146 -19.11 -7.47 -2.41
CA ALA A 146 -18.55 -8.72 -2.91
C ALA A 146 -17.10 -8.95 -2.42
N ARG A 147 -16.30 -7.88 -2.34
CA ARG A 147 -14.93 -7.98 -1.81
C ARG A 147 -14.90 -8.17 -0.31
N LEU A 148 -15.72 -7.44 0.46
CA LEU A 148 -15.80 -7.58 1.91
C LEU A 148 -16.29 -8.98 2.32
N THR A 149 -17.27 -9.53 1.61
CA THR A 149 -17.76 -10.91 1.84
C THR A 149 -16.68 -11.95 1.53
N ARG A 150 -15.92 -11.79 0.43
CA ARG A 150 -14.75 -12.63 0.13
C ARG A 150 -13.69 -12.53 1.23
N MET A 151 -13.38 -11.34 1.73
CA MET A 151 -12.45 -11.17 2.86
C MET A 151 -12.95 -11.91 4.10
N GLN A 152 -14.21 -11.73 4.49
CA GLN A 152 -14.80 -12.38 5.65
C GLN A 152 -14.76 -13.90 5.57
N SER A 153 -14.96 -14.48 4.38
CA SER A 153 -14.85 -15.93 4.14
C SER A 153 -13.41 -16.47 4.17
N SER A 154 -12.42 -15.60 3.98
CA SER A 154 -11.02 -15.99 3.99
C SER A 154 -10.56 -16.19 5.43
N ALA A 155 -10.20 -17.44 5.79
CA ALA A 155 -9.59 -17.75 7.08
C ALA A 155 -8.31 -16.93 7.34
N GLU A 156 -7.68 -16.39 6.30
CA GLU A 156 -6.44 -15.61 6.36
C GLU A 156 -6.66 -14.11 6.58
N LEU A 157 -7.83 -13.58 6.18
CA LEU A 157 -8.17 -12.15 6.16
C LEU A 157 -9.50 -11.93 6.87
N ARG A 158 -9.67 -12.48 8.09
CA ARG A 158 -10.83 -12.14 8.91
C ARG A 158 -10.89 -10.63 9.05
N LEU A 159 -11.98 -10.05 8.55
CA LEU A 159 -12.23 -8.62 8.55
C LEU A 159 -12.19 -8.12 10.00
N SER A 160 -11.05 -7.60 10.42
CA SER A 160 -10.85 -7.13 11.79
C SER A 160 -11.56 -5.79 11.97
N ALA A 161 -11.92 -5.46 13.21
CA ALA A 161 -12.44 -4.14 13.52
C ALA A 161 -11.48 -3.02 13.06
N SER A 162 -10.15 -3.24 13.18
CA SER A 162 -9.14 -2.30 12.68
C SER A 162 -9.17 -2.14 11.17
N ALA A 163 -9.41 -3.21 10.40
CA ALA A 163 -9.56 -3.13 8.96
C ALA A 163 -10.80 -2.33 8.56
N ILE A 164 -11.94 -2.56 9.23
CA ILE A 164 -13.17 -1.79 8.98
C ILE A 164 -12.96 -0.30 9.27
N VAL A 165 -12.38 0.02 10.44
CA VAL A 165 -12.09 1.41 10.81
C VAL A 165 -11.14 2.05 9.81
N PHE A 166 -10.06 1.36 9.42
CA PHE A 166 -9.11 1.84 8.44
C PHE A 166 -9.77 2.15 7.09
N ILE A 167 -10.56 1.21 6.56
CA ILE A 167 -11.26 1.36 5.29
C ILE A 167 -12.20 2.57 5.35
N SER A 168 -12.99 2.70 6.42
CA SER A 168 -13.94 3.80 6.60
C SER A 168 -13.24 5.15 6.72
N ILE A 169 -12.16 5.26 7.51
CA ILE A 169 -11.38 6.50 7.64
C ILE A 169 -10.82 6.91 6.28
N PHE A 170 -10.28 5.96 5.51
CA PHE A 170 -9.72 6.28 4.20
C PHE A 170 -10.79 6.71 3.20
N ALA A 171 -11.95 6.03 3.19
CA ALA A 171 -13.06 6.38 2.31
C ALA A 171 -13.62 7.78 2.60
N ILE A 172 -13.85 8.08 3.88
CA ILE A 172 -14.37 9.39 4.30
C ILE A 172 -13.31 10.48 4.11
N GLY A 173 -12.06 10.20 4.51
CA GLY A 173 -10.94 11.13 4.41
C GLY A 173 -10.58 11.49 2.97
N GLY A 174 -10.57 10.51 2.07
CA GLY A 174 -10.35 10.73 0.64
C GLY A 174 -11.42 11.62 0.02
N VAL A 175 -12.69 11.33 0.29
CA VAL A 175 -13.83 12.16 -0.15
C VAL A 175 -13.72 13.57 0.43
N GLY A 176 -13.41 13.72 1.72
CA GLY A 176 -13.23 15.03 2.36
C GLY A 176 -12.07 15.82 1.77
N TYR A 177 -10.95 15.17 1.45
CA TYR A 177 -9.82 15.80 0.80
C TYR A 177 -10.17 16.31 -0.61
N GLU A 178 -10.89 15.52 -1.40
CA GLU A 178 -11.34 15.98 -2.72
C GLU A 178 -12.39 17.09 -2.66
N GLN A 179 -13.27 17.08 -1.66
CA GLN A 179 -14.16 18.20 -1.40
C GLN A 179 -13.38 19.48 -1.12
N LEU A 180 -12.30 19.41 -0.35
CA LEU A 180 -11.44 20.58 -0.09
C LEU A 180 -10.77 21.08 -1.37
N LEU A 181 -10.19 20.17 -2.17
CA LEU A 181 -9.52 20.55 -3.43
C LEU A 181 -10.48 21.16 -4.44
N THR A 182 -11.68 20.58 -4.60
CA THR A 182 -12.71 21.09 -5.51
C THR A 182 -13.27 22.43 -5.02
N SER A 183 -13.48 22.58 -3.71
CA SER A 183 -13.90 23.86 -3.11
C SER A 183 -12.85 24.96 -3.23
N ALA A 184 -11.56 24.60 -3.21
CA ALA A 184 -10.45 25.50 -3.47
C ALA A 184 -10.24 25.81 -4.97
N GLY A 185 -11.04 25.22 -5.85
CA GLY A 185 -10.95 25.41 -7.29
C GLY A 185 -9.74 24.75 -7.95
N ALA A 186 -9.12 23.74 -7.32
CA ALA A 186 -8.00 23.01 -7.94
C ALA A 186 -8.46 22.22 -9.18
N PHE A 187 -9.65 21.62 -9.09
CA PHE A 187 -10.34 20.95 -10.19
C PHE A 187 -11.86 20.91 -9.90
N SER A 188 -12.64 20.49 -10.88
CA SER A 188 -14.09 20.32 -10.75
C SER A 188 -14.55 19.02 -11.42
N TYR A 189 -15.52 18.36 -10.82
CA TYR A 189 -16.24 17.25 -11.46
C TYR A 189 -17.34 17.77 -12.37
N THR A 190 -17.58 17.08 -13.49
CA THR A 190 -18.64 17.44 -14.46
C THR A 190 -20.05 17.12 -13.95
N SER A 191 -20.18 16.15 -13.05
CA SER A 191 -21.47 15.71 -12.50
C SER A 191 -21.37 15.43 -10.99
N PRO A 192 -21.18 16.48 -10.16
CA PRO A 192 -21.13 16.33 -8.72
C PRO A 192 -22.53 16.06 -8.16
N THR A 193 -22.63 15.13 -7.20
CA THR A 193 -23.91 14.72 -6.61
C THR A 193 -23.86 14.55 -5.09
N LEU A 194 -22.71 14.82 -4.49
CA LEU A 194 -22.46 14.81 -3.05
C LEU A 194 -21.57 16.02 -2.72
N GLY A 195 -22.15 17.22 -2.59
CA GLY A 195 -21.36 18.46 -2.53
C GLY A 195 -20.69 18.73 -3.88
N ASN A 196 -19.36 18.91 -3.89
CA ASN A 196 -18.56 19.18 -5.09
C ASN A 196 -17.96 17.91 -5.72
N VAL A 197 -18.30 16.72 -5.22
CA VAL A 197 -17.78 15.43 -5.68
C VAL A 197 -18.91 14.46 -6.06
N PRO A 198 -18.64 13.40 -6.83
CA PRO A 198 -19.67 12.44 -7.22
C PRO A 198 -19.97 11.43 -6.11
N ILE A 199 -21.22 10.95 -6.07
CA ILE A 199 -21.69 10.02 -5.02
C ILE A 199 -21.05 8.62 -5.10
N TRP A 200 -20.45 8.25 -6.23
CA TRP A 200 -19.71 6.99 -6.38
C TRP A 200 -18.30 7.05 -5.78
N LEU A 201 -17.78 8.25 -5.48
CA LEU A 201 -16.41 8.45 -5.03
C LEU A 201 -16.06 7.71 -3.72
N PRO A 202 -16.91 7.68 -2.68
CA PRO A 202 -16.63 6.90 -1.48
C PRO A 202 -16.34 5.43 -1.81
N MET A 203 -17.12 4.81 -2.71
CA MET A 203 -16.97 3.39 -3.08
C MET A 203 -15.67 3.11 -3.83
N LEU A 204 -15.19 4.08 -4.63
CA LEU A 204 -13.86 4.00 -5.24
C LEU A 204 -12.76 3.98 -4.17
N TYR A 205 -12.85 4.87 -3.17
CA TYR A 205 -11.90 4.86 -2.05
C TYR A 205 -12.00 3.60 -1.19
N PHE A 206 -13.19 3.06 -0.93
CA PHE A 206 -13.37 1.75 -0.29
C PHE A 206 -12.61 0.66 -1.05
N THR A 207 -12.75 0.62 -2.37
CA THR A 207 -12.06 -0.35 -3.23
C THR A 207 -10.53 -0.18 -3.16
N GLY A 208 -10.04 1.06 -3.13
CA GLY A 208 -8.62 1.36 -2.93
C GLY A 208 -8.09 0.86 -1.58
N ALA A 209 -8.81 1.14 -0.49
CA ALA A 209 -8.42 0.71 0.86
C ALA A 209 -8.39 -0.81 1.02
N ILE A 210 -9.39 -1.52 0.46
CA ILE A 210 -9.41 -3.00 0.46
C ILE A 210 -8.20 -3.54 -0.30
N THR A 211 -7.89 -2.99 -1.48
CA THR A 211 -6.72 -3.38 -2.28
C THR A 211 -5.41 -3.15 -1.52
N ALA A 212 -5.31 -2.06 -0.78
CA ALA A 212 -4.15 -1.79 0.06
C ALA A 212 -4.00 -2.81 1.19
N ILE A 213 -5.09 -3.20 1.85
CA ILE A 213 -5.10 -4.27 2.86
C ILE A 213 -4.64 -5.61 2.25
N ASP A 214 -5.18 -5.99 1.10
CA ASP A 214 -4.79 -7.23 0.41
C ASP A 214 -3.28 -7.24 0.04
N SER A 215 -2.73 -6.06 -0.23
CA SER A 215 -1.32 -5.85 -0.57
C SER A 215 -0.40 -5.72 0.65
N ALA A 216 -0.96 -5.42 1.82
CA ALA A 216 -0.24 -4.90 2.99
C ALA A 216 0.88 -5.83 3.49
N ALA A 217 0.60 -7.12 3.62
CA ALA A 217 1.58 -8.10 4.09
C ALA A 217 2.73 -8.30 3.09
N GLY A 218 2.42 -8.30 1.78
CA GLY A 218 3.41 -8.38 0.71
C GLY A 218 4.30 -7.14 0.69
N PHE A 219 3.68 -5.96 0.76
CA PHE A 219 4.36 -4.68 0.80
C PHE A 219 5.28 -4.56 2.02
N ARG A 220 4.78 -4.85 3.23
CA ARG A 220 5.58 -4.83 4.46
C ARG A 220 6.81 -5.72 4.36
N ARG A 221 6.65 -6.95 3.89
CA ARG A 221 7.77 -7.89 3.70
C ARG A 221 8.77 -7.34 2.70
N TRP A 222 8.32 -6.91 1.52
CA TRP A 222 9.21 -6.35 0.51
C TRP A 222 9.98 -5.15 1.04
N LEU A 223 9.31 -4.28 1.81
CA LEU A 223 9.92 -3.09 2.41
C LEU A 223 11.05 -3.43 3.36
N VAL A 224 10.84 -4.41 4.27
CA VAL A 224 11.81 -4.76 5.32
C VAL A 224 12.77 -5.91 4.96
N SER A 225 12.58 -6.60 3.83
CA SER A 225 13.40 -7.77 3.46
C SER A 225 14.86 -7.40 3.26
N ALA A 226 15.77 -8.21 3.82
CA ALA A 226 17.19 -8.14 3.51
C ALA A 226 17.42 -8.44 2.01
N PRO A 227 18.50 -7.90 1.40
CA PRO A 227 18.89 -8.31 0.06
C PRO A 227 19.13 -9.82 0.05
N ALA A 228 18.78 -10.46 -1.07
CA ALA A 228 19.24 -11.82 -1.30
C ALA A 228 20.77 -11.83 -1.09
N PRO A 229 21.32 -12.80 -0.34
CA PRO A 229 22.76 -12.93 -0.26
C PRO A 229 23.27 -12.95 -1.69
N ALA A 230 24.19 -12.04 -2.02
CA ALA A 230 24.90 -12.12 -3.28
C ALA A 230 25.41 -13.56 -3.34
N LEU A 231 25.08 -14.29 -4.41
CA LEU A 231 25.70 -15.57 -4.69
C LEU A 231 27.17 -15.24 -5.00
N ILE A 232 27.94 -14.97 -3.94
CA ILE A 232 29.38 -14.83 -3.98
C ILE A 232 29.83 -16.18 -4.49
N GLY A 233 30.36 -16.16 -5.72
CA GLY A 233 30.49 -17.32 -6.58
C GLY A 233 30.75 -18.60 -5.80
N GLU A 234 29.87 -19.58 -5.99
CA GLU A 234 30.31 -20.95 -5.86
C GLU A 234 31.55 -21.07 -6.73
N ALA A 235 32.72 -21.10 -6.10
CA ALA A 235 33.96 -21.35 -6.78
C ALA A 235 33.71 -22.61 -7.62
N PRO A 236 34.00 -22.58 -8.94
CA PRO A 236 33.73 -23.73 -9.80
C PRO A 236 34.36 -24.95 -9.15
N THR A 237 33.51 -25.84 -8.62
CA THR A 237 33.98 -27.11 -8.10
C THR A 237 34.49 -27.86 -9.32
N SER A 238 35.81 -27.88 -9.46
CA SER A 238 36.48 -28.67 -10.47
C SER A 238 36.14 -30.13 -10.18
N ARG A 239 35.10 -30.63 -10.84
CA ARG A 239 34.89 -32.06 -10.97
C ARG A 239 36.05 -32.59 -11.79
N ARG A 240 36.95 -33.29 -11.10
CA ARG A 240 37.94 -34.18 -11.69
C ARG A 240 37.26 -35.42 -12.23
#